data_AF-A0A968QD90-F1
#
_entry.id   AF-A0A968QD90-F1
#
_cell.length_a   1.000
_cell.length_b   1.000
_cell.length_c   1.000
_cell.angle_alpha   90.00
_cell.angle_beta   90.00
_cell.angle_gamma   90.00
#
_symmetry.space_group_name_H-M   'P 1'
#
loop_
_entity.id
_entity.type
_entity.pdbx_description
1 polymer ?
#
loop_
_entity_poly.entity_id
_entity_poly.type
_entity_poly.pdbx_seq_one_letter_code
_entity_poly.pdbx_strand_id
1 'polypeptide(L)'
;MKNPPDDQGILFVLLKNSIVQFVAGVLSLFIILILASKIDFIIVQVMLKALGYGFFCYLTTPFMIYWLAYASAGRVTTKKIMMTIALTTLYSFIIWDAYFFFRGAIATLFFSAN
;
A
#
# COMPACT_ATOMS: atom_id res chain seq x y z
N MET A 1 4.77 -7.09 -40.79
CA MET A 1 4.65 -7.87 -39.54
C MET A 1 4.82 -6.90 -38.39
N LYS A 2 3.79 -6.71 -37.55
CA LYS A 2 3.89 -5.88 -36.32
C LYS A 2 4.76 -6.68 -35.35
N ASN A 3 5.87 -6.12 -34.89
CA ASN A 3 6.67 -6.74 -33.83
C ASN A 3 5.74 -7.00 -32.63
N PRO A 4 5.83 -8.18 -31.97
CA PRO A 4 5.08 -8.41 -30.74
C PRO A 4 5.41 -7.29 -29.76
N PRO A 5 4.41 -6.77 -29.01
CA PRO A 5 4.66 -5.71 -28.05
C PRO A 5 5.75 -6.15 -27.08
N ASP A 6 6.71 -5.25 -26.83
CA ASP A 6 7.74 -5.45 -25.80
C ASP A 6 7.08 -5.27 -24.42
N ASP A 7 6.39 -6.33 -23.98
CA ASP A 7 5.61 -6.36 -22.74
C ASP A 7 6.48 -6.05 -21.51
N GLN A 8 7.77 -6.37 -21.56
CA GLN A 8 8.72 -6.01 -20.49
C GLN A 8 9.01 -4.51 -20.46
N GLY A 9 9.18 -3.89 -21.63
CA GLY A 9 9.38 -2.44 -21.74
C GLY A 9 8.19 -1.64 -21.20
N ILE A 10 6.96 -2.08 -21.49
CA ILE A 10 5.73 -1.41 -21.01
C ILE A 10 5.58 -1.55 -19.49
N LEU A 11 5.80 -2.74 -18.93
CA LEU A 11 5.74 -2.98 -17.48
C LEU A 11 6.76 -2.13 -16.72
N PHE A 12 7.97 -1.99 -17.26
CA PHE A 12 9.01 -1.16 -16.66
C PHE A 12 8.63 0.33 -16.63
N VAL A 13 8.01 0.84 -17.70
CA VAL A 13 7.53 2.23 -17.76
C VAL A 13 6.39 2.47 -16.76
N LEU A 14 5.44 1.54 -16.65
CA LEU A 14 4.35 1.62 -15.67
C LEU A 14 4.87 1.59 -14.23
N LEU A 15 5.87 0.76 -13.95
CA LEU A 15 6.57 0.72 -12.67
C LEU A 15 7.22 2.07 -12.35
N LYS A 16 7.96 2.64 -13.31
CA LYS A 16 8.63 3.93 -13.14
C LYS A 16 7.65 5.07 -12.85
N ASN A 17 6.49 5.07 -13.50
CA ASN A 17 5.46 6.09 -13.25
C ASN A 17 4.75 5.91 -11.90
N SER A 18 4.62 4.68 -11.41
CA SER A 18 3.92 4.38 -10.16
C SER A 18 4.82 4.42 -8.91
N ILE A 19 6.14 4.45 -9.05
CA ILE A 19 7.06 4.46 -7.90
C ILE A 19 6.87 5.70 -7.01
N VAL A 20 6.63 6.87 -7.60
CA VAL A 20 6.40 8.12 -6.86
C VAL A 20 5.08 8.03 -6.09
N GLN A 21 4.05 7.44 -6.69
CA GLN A 21 2.76 7.21 -6.04
C GLN A 21 2.91 6.22 -4.88
N PHE A 22 3.71 5.17 -5.04
CA PHE A 22 3.98 4.21 -3.98
C PHE A 22 4.65 4.88 -2.78
N VAL A 23 5.73 5.63 -3.01
CA VAL A 23 6.45 6.33 -1.95
C VAL A 23 5.56 7.38 -1.29
N ALA A 24 4.81 8.16 -2.07
CA ALA A 24 3.86 9.14 -1.54
C ALA A 24 2.74 8.47 -0.72
N GLY A 25 2.23 7.32 -1.14
CA GLY A 25 1.22 6.55 -0.42
C GLY A 25 1.71 6.04 0.93
N VAL A 26 2.93 5.49 0.97
CA VAL A 26 3.55 5.05 2.23
C VAL A 26 3.80 6.23 3.18
N LEU A 27 4.41 7.32 2.69
CA LEU A 27 4.74 8.49 3.52
C LEU A 27 3.49 9.22 4.02
N SER A 28 2.49 9.40 3.15
CA SER A 28 1.23 10.04 3.54
C SER A 28 0.51 9.26 4.62
N LEU A 29 0.52 7.92 4.57
CA LEU A 29 -0.03 7.09 5.66
C LEU A 29 0.66 7.40 6.98
N PHE A 30 1.99 7.39 7.03
CA PHE A 30 2.72 7.69 8.28
C PHE A 30 2.38 9.08 8.84
N ILE A 31 2.31 10.10 7.98
CA ILE A 31 1.93 11.45 8.40
C ILE A 31 0.51 11.47 8.96
N ILE A 32 -0.43 10.82 8.28
CA ILE A 32 -1.84 10.76 8.70
C ILE A 32 -1.97 10.01 10.04
N LEU A 33 -1.25 8.90 10.22
CA LEU A 33 -1.26 8.13 11.48
C LEU A 33 -0.70 8.95 12.64
N ILE A 34 0.40 9.68 12.43
CA ILE A 34 0.98 10.59 13.43
C ILE A 34 -0.03 11.69 13.77
N LEU A 35 -0.62 12.35 12.76
CA LEU A 35 -1.59 13.41 12.98
C LEU A 35 -2.82 12.90 13.74
N ALA A 36 -3.36 11.75 13.35
CA ALA A 36 -4.51 11.14 13.99
C ALA A 36 -4.22 10.70 15.44
N SER A 37 -2.97 10.40 15.78
CA SER A 37 -2.57 10.08 17.18
C SER A 37 -2.60 11.28 18.11
N LYS A 38 -2.62 12.51 17.57
CA LYS A 38 -2.68 13.77 18.34
C LYS A 38 -4.11 14.28 18.55
N ILE A 39 -5.11 13.57 18.04
CA ILE A 39 -6.52 13.95 18.14
C ILE A 39 -7.18 13.17 19.27
N ASP A 40 -7.76 13.88 20.24
CA ASP A 40 -8.43 13.28 21.41
C ASP A 40 -9.83 12.76 21.08
N PHE A 41 -10.47 13.29 20.04
CA PHE A 41 -11.82 12.89 19.65
C PHE A 41 -11.80 11.59 18.84
N ILE A 42 -12.23 10.49 19.48
CA ILE A 42 -12.16 9.11 18.95
C ILE A 42 -12.77 8.98 17.55
N ILE A 43 -13.94 9.57 17.29
CA ILE A 43 -14.60 9.43 15.98
C ILE A 43 -13.76 10.08 14.87
N VAL A 44 -13.22 11.28 15.10
CA VAL A 44 -12.39 11.99 14.12
C VAL A 44 -11.07 11.26 13.92
N GLN A 45 -10.46 10.74 15.00
CA GLN A 45 -9.28 9.90 14.91
C GLN A 45 -9.53 8.67 14.05
N VAL A 46 -10.66 7.97 14.24
CA VAL A 46 -11.01 6.78 13.46
C VAL A 46 -11.21 7.12 11.99
N MET A 47 -11.98 8.18 11.68
CA MET A 47 -12.22 8.61 10.31
C MET A 47 -10.92 8.98 9.59
N LEU A 48 -10.03 9.72 10.27
CA LEU A 48 -8.77 10.16 9.68
C LEU A 48 -7.82 8.99 9.40
N LYS A 49 -7.70 8.04 10.33
CA LYS A 49 -6.94 6.80 10.11
C LYS A 49 -7.55 5.96 8.98
N ALA A 50 -8.87 5.83 8.92
CA ALA A 50 -9.56 5.11 7.86
C ALA A 50 -9.27 5.71 6.48
N LEU A 51 -9.31 7.04 6.35
CA LEU A 51 -8.91 7.75 5.14
C LEU A 51 -7.44 7.53 4.80
N GLY A 52 -6.56 7.55 5.81
CA GLY A 52 -5.14 7.26 5.63
C GLY A 52 -4.88 5.89 5.01
N TYR A 53 -5.48 4.83 5.57
CA TYR A 53 -5.34 3.47 5.03
C TYR A 53 -6.00 3.33 3.65
N GLY A 54 -7.14 3.99 3.42
CA GLY A 54 -7.79 3.99 2.10
C GLY A 54 -6.91 4.65 1.03
N PHE A 55 -6.32 5.80 1.34
CA PHE A 55 -5.42 6.53 0.45
C PHE A 55 -4.13 5.74 0.18
N PHE A 56 -3.57 5.11 1.22
CA PHE A 56 -2.45 4.18 1.09
C PHE A 56 -2.77 3.08 0.06
N CYS A 57 -3.87 2.35 0.24
CA CYS A 57 -4.25 1.27 -0.68
C CYS A 57 -4.42 1.80 -2.11
N TYR A 58 -5.11 2.92 -2.29
CA TYR A 58 -5.34 3.51 -3.60
C TYR A 58 -4.03 3.83 -4.35
N LEU A 59 -3.05 4.44 -3.68
CA LEU A 59 -1.80 4.86 -4.31
C LEU A 59 -0.76 3.76 -4.47
N THR A 60 -0.72 2.79 -3.55
CA THR A 60 0.36 1.80 -3.48
C THR A 60 0.03 0.50 -4.23
N THR A 61 -1.26 0.13 -4.33
CA THR A 61 -1.70 -1.11 -5.01
C THR A 61 -1.23 -1.19 -6.47
N PRO A 62 -1.35 -0.14 -7.31
CA PRO A 62 -0.93 -0.22 -8.71
C PRO A 62 0.55 -0.56 -8.85
N PHE A 63 1.42 0.08 -8.06
CA PHE A 63 2.85 -0.22 -8.07
C PHE A 63 3.15 -1.66 -7.68
N MET A 64 2.49 -2.18 -6.63
CA MET A 64 2.67 -3.58 -6.21
C MET A 64 2.29 -4.56 -7.31
N ILE A 65 1.16 -4.31 -8.01
CA ILE A 65 0.72 -5.15 -9.13
C ILE A 65 1.74 -5.09 -10.27
N TYR A 66 2.18 -3.90 -10.67
CA TYR A 66 3.17 -3.75 -11.75
C TYR A 66 4.52 -4.35 -11.38
N TRP A 67 4.97 -4.22 -10.13
CA TRP A 67 6.21 -4.85 -9.65
C TRP A 67 6.12 -6.37 -9.70
N LEU A 68 5.04 -6.95 -9.18
CA LEU A 68 4.85 -8.41 -9.18
C LEU A 68 4.75 -8.96 -10.61
N ALA A 69 4.06 -8.27 -11.50
CA ALA A 69 4.00 -8.61 -12.91
C ALA A 69 5.37 -8.51 -13.59
N TYR A 70 6.15 -7.47 -13.31
CA TYR A 70 7.53 -7.33 -13.83
C TYR A 70 8.51 -8.34 -13.24
N ALA A 71 8.32 -8.72 -11.98
CA ALA A 71 9.14 -9.71 -11.30
C ALA A 71 8.86 -11.12 -11.84
N SER A 72 7.61 -11.42 -12.18
CA SER A 72 7.19 -12.69 -12.78
C SER A 72 7.46 -12.76 -14.29
N ALA A 73 7.40 -11.64 -15.00
CA ALA A 73 7.72 -11.55 -16.43
C ALA A 73 9.24 -11.56 -16.65
N GLY A 74 9.82 -12.76 -16.81
CA GLY A 74 11.20 -12.96 -17.27
C GLY A 74 12.04 -13.85 -16.36
N ARG A 75 13.37 -13.74 -16.46
CA ARG A 75 14.28 -14.51 -15.60
C ARG A 75 14.23 -13.98 -14.17
N VAL A 76 13.89 -14.86 -13.25
CA VAL A 76 13.96 -14.59 -11.81
C VAL A 76 15.43 -14.42 -11.43
N THR A 77 15.77 -13.29 -10.82
CA THR A 77 17.12 -13.02 -10.31
C THR A 77 17.07 -12.82 -8.81
N THR A 78 18.17 -13.08 -8.11
CA THR A 78 18.26 -12.90 -6.65
C THR A 78 17.88 -11.48 -6.22
N LYS A 79 18.24 -10.46 -7.02
CA LYS A 79 17.85 -9.06 -6.78
C LYS A 79 16.33 -8.87 -6.85
N LYS A 80 15.67 -9.41 -7.89
CA LYS A 80 14.20 -9.36 -8.02
C LYS A 80 13.50 -10.08 -6.87
N ILE A 81 14.02 -11.24 -6.44
CA ILE A 81 13.48 -11.97 -5.29
C ILE A 81 13.58 -11.13 -4.01
N MET A 82 14.77 -10.62 -3.67
CA MET A 82 14.95 -9.84 -2.44
C MET A 82 14.06 -8.59 -2.41
N MET A 83 13.96 -7.87 -3.53
CA MET A 83 13.10 -6.70 -3.61
C MET A 83 11.61 -7.06 -3.54
N THR A 84 11.20 -8.18 -4.12
CA THR A 84 9.82 -8.68 -4.00
C THR A 84 9.48 -9.06 -2.56
N ILE A 85 10.39 -9.74 -1.86
CA ILE A 85 10.22 -10.06 -0.44
C ILE A 85 10.09 -8.76 0.37
N ALA A 86 10.99 -7.80 0.19
CA ALA A 86 10.96 -6.53 0.92
C ALA A 86 9.63 -5.77 0.69
N LEU A 87 9.22 -5.61 -0.56
CA LEU A 87 7.98 -4.90 -0.92
C LEU A 87 6.73 -5.63 -0.42
N THR A 88 6.67 -6.95 -0.58
CA THR A 88 5.52 -7.74 -0.15
C THR A 88 5.41 -7.77 1.37
N THR A 89 6.52 -7.89 2.09
CA THR A 89 6.55 -7.81 3.55
C THR A 89 6.08 -6.45 4.05
N LEU A 90 6.61 -5.35 3.49
CA LEU A 90 6.19 -3.99 3.86
C LEU A 90 4.68 -3.79 3.60
N TYR A 91 4.23 -4.14 2.41
CA TYR A 91 2.83 -3.98 2.02
C TYR A 91 1.90 -4.82 2.91
N SER A 92 2.24 -6.09 3.13
CA SER A 92 1.45 -6.98 3.98
C SER A 92 1.42 -6.51 5.43
N PHE A 93 2.55 -6.02 5.95
CA PHE A 93 2.63 -5.46 7.30
C PHE A 93 1.62 -4.31 7.48
N ILE A 94 1.57 -3.38 6.53
CA ILE A 94 0.64 -2.24 6.59
C ILE A 94 -0.83 -2.70 6.45
N ILE A 95 -1.11 -3.69 5.60
CA ILE A 95 -2.46 -4.25 5.48
C ILE A 95 -2.91 -4.92 6.79
N TRP A 96 -2.01 -5.65 7.45
CA TRP A 96 -2.30 -6.25 8.75
C TRP A 96 -2.54 -5.20 9.83
N ASP A 97 -1.71 -4.15 9.86
CA ASP A 97 -1.90 -3.01 10.76
C ASP A 97 -3.27 -2.36 10.57
N ALA A 98 -3.67 -2.11 9.31
CA ALA A 98 -5.00 -1.61 8.97
C ALA A 98 -6.13 -2.54 9.45
N TYR A 99 -5.99 -3.85 9.22
CA TYR A 99 -6.96 -4.85 9.66
C TYR A 99 -7.19 -4.82 11.17
N PHE A 100 -6.12 -4.85 11.96
CA PHE A 100 -6.22 -4.81 13.42
C PHE A 100 -6.77 -3.47 13.91
N PHE A 101 -6.40 -2.36 13.27
CA PHE A 101 -6.98 -1.06 13.54
C PHE A 101 -8.50 -1.05 13.32
N PHE A 102 -8.99 -1.49 12.15
CA PHE A 102 -10.43 -1.49 11.87
C PHE A 102 -11.20 -2.44 12.80
N ARG A 103 -10.63 -3.60 13.12
CA ARG A 103 -11.20 -4.51 14.12
C ARG A 103 -11.38 -3.81 15.47
N GLY A 104 -10.36 -3.09 15.93
CA GLY A 104 -10.42 -2.31 17.17
C GLY A 104 -11.44 -1.16 17.09
N ALA A 105 -11.42 -0.39 15.99
CA ALA A 105 -12.32 0.74 15.79
C ALA A 105 -13.79 0.32 15.80
N ILE A 106 -14.14 -0.78 15.11
CA ILE A 106 -15.50 -1.35 15.14
C ILE A 106 -15.85 -1.74 16.57
N ALA A 107 -14.94 -2.40 17.29
CA ALA A 107 -15.23 -2.82 18.65
C ALA A 107 -15.50 -1.62 19.58
N THR A 108 -14.69 -0.57 19.50
CA THR A 108 -14.88 0.65 20.29
C THR A 108 -16.17 1.37 19.92
N LEU A 109 -16.50 1.51 18.64
CA LEU A 109 -17.68 2.25 18.20
C LEU A 109 -19.00 1.53 18.49
N PHE A 110 -19.03 0.20 18.38
CA PHE A 110 -20.28 -0.57 18.53
C PHE A 110 -20.47 -1.19 19.91
N PHE A 111 -19.40 -1.54 20.64
CA PHE A 111 -19.51 -2.24 21.92
C PHE A 111 -19.14 -1.40 23.14
N SER A 112 -18.50 -0.24 22.97
CA SER A 112 -18.23 0.67 24.10
C SER A 112 -19.36 1.67 24.38
N ALA A 113 -20.45 1.63 23.60
CA ALA A 113 -21.63 2.49 23.75
C ALA A 113 -22.78 1.81 24.53
N ASN A 114 -22.56 0.59 25.03
CA ASN A 114 -23.42 -0.12 26.01
C ASN A 114 -22.68 -0.25 27.34
#